data_AF-A0A6N6RX30-F1
#
_entry.id   AF-A0A6N6RX30-F1
#
_cell.length_a   1.000
_cell.length_b   1.000
_cell.length_c   1.000
_cell.angle_alpha   90.00
_cell.angle_beta   90.00
_cell.angle_gamma   90.00
#
_symmetry.space_group_name_H-M   'P 1'
#
loop_
_entity.id
_entity.type
_entity.pdbx_description
1 polymer ?
#
loop_
_entity_poly.entity_id
_entity_poly.type
_entity_poly.pdbx_seq_one_letter_code
_entity_poly.pdbx_strand_id
1 'polypeptide(L)'
;MKFNKILFLLAALTCTNALAKDTATSETEEKRPNKPFVITGDEIQPLSDTHWRVKVSYAEAVKVRCVAFDESEQAVAIDSIAVIPPFSVSDMYIREDDGKIEEVKCWITSTRSEDLAKDYIRHDT
;
A
#
# COMPACT_ATOMS: atom_id res chain seq x y z
N MET A 1 23.97 55.51 -57.40
CA MET A 1 22.97 54.45 -57.66
C MET A 1 21.83 54.57 -56.67
N LYS A 2 20.61 54.28 -57.13
CA LYS A 2 19.32 54.67 -56.53
C LYS A 2 18.88 53.71 -55.40
N PHE A 3 18.15 54.28 -54.44
CA PHE A 3 17.36 53.60 -53.40
C PHE A 3 16.33 52.62 -53.97
N ASN A 4 16.18 51.46 -53.31
CA ASN A 4 14.99 50.57 -53.19
C ASN A 4 15.48 49.16 -52.79
N LYS A 5 14.85 48.34 -51.96
CA LYS A 5 13.58 48.36 -51.20
C LYS A 5 13.78 47.37 -50.05
N ILE A 6 13.31 47.72 -48.86
CA ILE A 6 13.08 46.79 -47.75
C ILE A 6 12.03 45.78 -48.21
N LEU A 7 12.35 44.49 -48.13
CA LEU A 7 11.34 43.43 -48.21
C LEU A 7 11.56 42.48 -47.03
N PHE A 8 10.83 42.76 -45.96
CA PHE A 8 10.54 41.81 -44.88
C PHE A 8 9.68 40.69 -45.46
N LEU A 9 10.14 39.44 -45.38
CA LEU A 9 9.25 38.28 -45.38
C LEU A 9 9.64 37.38 -44.20
N LEU A 10 8.87 37.52 -43.12
CA LEU A 10 8.64 36.42 -42.19
C LEU A 10 7.75 35.40 -42.91
N ALA A 11 8.25 34.18 -43.10
CA ALA A 11 7.42 33.02 -43.35
C ALA A 11 7.79 31.97 -42.29
N ALA A 12 6.79 31.68 -41.45
CA ALA A 12 6.87 30.76 -40.33
C ALA A 12 7.22 29.34 -40.79
N LEU A 13 8.29 28.77 -40.22
CA LEU A 13 8.44 27.33 -40.09
C LEU A 13 8.43 26.99 -38.59
N THR A 14 7.23 26.91 -38.03
CA THR A 14 7.01 26.19 -36.77
C THR A 14 7.03 24.70 -37.11
N CYS A 15 8.23 24.11 -37.19
CA CYS A 15 8.35 22.67 -37.06
C CYS A 15 8.16 22.34 -35.58
N THR A 16 6.92 22.06 -35.22
CA THR A 16 6.57 21.40 -33.97
C THR A 16 7.42 20.14 -33.85
N ASN A 17 8.40 20.15 -32.94
CA ASN A 17 8.91 18.91 -32.39
C ASN A 17 7.75 18.29 -31.63
N ALA A 18 7.04 17.38 -32.30
CA ALA A 18 6.14 16.45 -31.65
C ALA A 18 6.98 15.69 -30.63
N LEU A 19 6.93 16.17 -29.38
CA LEU A 19 7.38 15.43 -28.23
C LEU A 19 6.53 14.16 -28.25
N ALA A 20 7.14 13.05 -28.68
CA ALA A 20 6.56 11.74 -28.54
C ALA A 20 6.34 11.53 -27.04
N LYS A 21 5.11 11.79 -26.61
CA LYS A 21 4.65 11.51 -25.27
C LYS A 21 4.55 10.00 -25.24
N ASP A 22 5.60 9.34 -24.74
CA ASP A 22 5.54 7.97 -24.28
C ASP A 22 4.32 7.89 -23.37
N THR A 23 3.24 7.41 -23.95
CA THR A 23 2.06 7.08 -23.18
C THR A 23 2.40 5.72 -22.64
N ALA A 24 3.24 5.71 -21.60
CA ALA A 24 3.21 4.64 -20.63
C ALA A 24 1.75 4.62 -20.17
N THR A 25 0.98 3.70 -20.75
CA THR A 25 -0.29 3.29 -20.19
C THR A 25 0.09 2.66 -18.85
N SER A 26 0.24 3.52 -17.84
CA SER A 26 0.05 3.11 -16.47
C SER A 26 -1.33 2.52 -16.49
N GLU A 27 -1.40 1.20 -16.43
CA GLU A 27 -2.60 0.54 -15.93
C GLU A 27 -3.03 1.38 -14.74
N THR A 28 -4.24 1.90 -14.82
CA THR A 28 -4.81 2.64 -13.71
C THR A 28 -4.94 1.60 -12.63
N GLU A 29 -3.91 1.46 -11.79
CA GLU A 29 -3.96 0.67 -10.57
C GLU A 29 -5.20 1.16 -9.88
N GLU A 30 -6.22 0.31 -9.87
CA GLU A 30 -7.46 0.57 -9.18
C GLU A 30 -7.04 0.75 -7.72
N LYS A 31 -6.95 2.00 -7.29
CA LYS A 31 -6.33 2.37 -6.02
C LYS A 31 -7.17 1.70 -4.94
N ARG A 32 -6.68 0.57 -4.43
CA ARG A 32 -7.42 -0.25 -3.48
C ARG A 32 -7.88 0.66 -2.35
N PRO A 33 -9.17 0.67 -2.00
CA PRO A 33 -9.62 1.49 -0.89
C PRO A 33 -8.81 1.10 0.34
N ASN A 34 -8.15 2.08 0.95
CA ASN A 34 -7.32 1.90 2.15
C ASN A 34 -8.19 1.68 3.40
N LYS A 35 -9.21 0.82 3.28
CA LYS A 35 -10.13 0.46 4.36
C LYS A 35 -9.55 -0.78 5.05
N PRO A 36 -9.42 -0.78 6.38
CA PRO A 36 -9.00 -1.98 7.07
C PRO A 36 -10.09 -3.04 6.97
N PHE A 37 -9.66 -4.30 6.98
CA PHE A 37 -10.55 -5.38 7.38
C PHE A 37 -10.47 -5.55 8.90
N VAL A 38 -11.59 -5.97 9.49
CA VAL A 38 -11.79 -6.01 10.94
C VAL A 38 -11.84 -7.47 11.39
N ILE A 39 -11.16 -7.77 12.48
CA ILE A 39 -11.10 -9.08 13.13
C ILE A 39 -11.66 -8.90 14.55
N THR A 40 -12.57 -9.78 14.93
CA THR A 40 -13.21 -9.81 16.26
C THR A 40 -13.49 -11.27 16.65
N GLY A 41 -13.85 -11.50 17.92
CA GLY A 41 -14.30 -12.82 18.40
C GLY A 41 -13.18 -13.87 18.46
N ASP A 42 -13.50 -15.11 18.09
CA ASP A 42 -12.66 -16.30 18.30
C ASP A 42 -11.28 -16.28 17.61
N GLU A 43 -11.10 -15.37 16.65
CA GLU A 43 -9.83 -15.15 15.95
C GLU A 43 -8.82 -14.33 16.79
N ILE A 44 -9.25 -13.75 17.92
CA ILE A 44 -8.42 -13.05 18.89
C ILE A 44 -8.39 -13.88 20.18
N GLN A 45 -7.22 -14.42 20.51
CA GLN A 45 -7.06 -15.38 21.61
C GLN A 45 -5.98 -14.93 22.59
N PRO A 46 -6.31 -14.72 23.87
CA PRO A 46 -5.29 -14.45 24.88
C PRO A 46 -4.45 -15.70 25.11
N LEU A 47 -3.13 -15.55 25.06
CA LEU A 47 -2.15 -16.56 25.48
C LEU A 47 -1.67 -16.32 26.92
N SER A 48 -1.64 -15.06 27.34
CA SER A 48 -1.46 -14.61 28.73
C SER A 48 -2.15 -13.25 28.91
N ASP A 49 -2.00 -12.64 30.09
CA ASP A 49 -2.59 -11.32 30.37
C ASP A 49 -2.07 -10.22 29.41
N THR A 50 -0.83 -10.35 28.93
CA THR A 50 -0.18 -9.34 28.06
C THR A 50 0.15 -9.84 26.66
N HIS A 51 -0.11 -11.10 26.33
CA HIS A 51 0.21 -11.69 25.02
C HIS A 51 -1.02 -12.31 24.40
N TRP A 52 -1.30 -11.90 23.17
CA TRP A 52 -2.46 -12.29 22.40
C TRP A 52 -2.05 -12.83 21.04
N ARG A 53 -2.78 -13.83 20.58
CA ARG A 53 -2.70 -14.40 19.26
C ARG A 53 -3.87 -13.91 18.43
N VAL A 54 -3.58 -13.33 17.26
CA VAL A 54 -4.61 -12.90 16.31
C VAL A 54 -4.44 -13.66 15.01
N LYS A 55 -5.45 -14.43 14.62
CA LYS A 55 -5.45 -15.14 13.33
C LYS A 55 -5.97 -14.21 12.23
N VAL A 56 -5.10 -13.93 11.28
CA VAL A 56 -5.33 -12.97 10.19
C VAL A 56 -5.44 -13.75 8.89
N SER A 57 -6.63 -13.72 8.27
CA SER A 57 -6.91 -14.44 7.04
C SER A 57 -7.10 -13.47 5.87
N TYR A 58 -6.54 -13.81 4.71
CA TYR A 58 -6.74 -13.05 3.47
C TYR A 58 -6.70 -13.98 2.26
N ALA A 59 -7.39 -13.62 1.18
CA ALA A 59 -7.58 -14.49 0.01
C ALA A 59 -6.31 -14.65 -0.85
N GLU A 60 -5.39 -13.68 -0.78
CA GLU A 60 -4.14 -13.66 -1.53
C GLU A 60 -2.95 -13.31 -0.62
N ALA A 61 -1.74 -13.49 -1.13
CA ALA A 61 -0.53 -13.15 -0.38
C ALA A 61 -0.35 -11.62 -0.26
N VAL A 62 -0.40 -11.11 0.98
CA VAL A 62 -0.31 -9.68 1.30
C VAL A 62 0.56 -9.44 2.51
N LYS A 63 1.15 -8.24 2.58
CA LYS A 63 1.66 -7.68 3.83
C LYS A 63 0.60 -6.80 4.46
N VAL A 64 0.43 -6.93 5.77
CA VAL A 64 -0.55 -6.13 6.51
C VAL A 64 0.10 -5.47 7.73
N ARG A 65 -0.47 -4.33 8.12
CA ARG A 65 -0.26 -3.72 9.43
C ARG A 65 -1.56 -3.87 10.22
N CYS A 66 -1.50 -4.54 11.35
CA CYS A 66 -2.64 -4.76 12.22
C CYS A 66 -2.49 -3.94 13.51
N VAL A 67 -3.55 -3.26 13.92
CA VAL A 67 -3.64 -2.48 15.17
C VAL A 67 -4.77 -3.04 16.00
N ALA A 68 -4.48 -3.40 17.24
CA ALA A 68 -5.44 -3.87 18.22
C ALA A 68 -6.02 -2.71 19.03
N PHE A 69 -7.31 -2.80 19.30
CA PHE A 69 -8.07 -1.84 20.06
C PHE A 69 -8.75 -2.54 21.25
N ASP A 70 -8.82 -1.83 22.37
CA ASP A 70 -9.59 -2.25 23.53
C ASP A 70 -11.07 -1.86 23.45
N GLU A 71 -11.84 -2.18 24.49
CA GLU A 71 -13.26 -1.84 24.62
C GLU A 71 -13.55 -0.33 24.56
N SER A 72 -12.56 0.51 24.88
CA SER A 72 -12.66 1.97 24.85
C SER A 72 -12.16 2.58 23.53
N GLU A 73 -11.98 1.74 22.50
CA GLU A 73 -11.42 2.10 21.20
C GLU A 73 -10.00 2.69 21.26
N GLN A 74 -9.23 2.40 22.33
CA GLN A 74 -7.84 2.82 22.44
C GLN A 74 -6.93 1.79 21.76
N ALA A 75 -5.94 2.27 20.99
CA ALA A 75 -4.95 1.40 20.36
C ALA A 75 -3.95 0.89 21.40
N VAL A 76 -3.88 -0.43 21.60
CA VAL A 76 -3.09 -1.07 22.67
C VAL A 76 -1.95 -1.96 22.15
N ALA A 77 -2.05 -2.46 20.91
CA ALA A 77 -0.96 -3.20 20.27
C ALA A 77 -0.91 -2.97 18.76
N ILE A 78 0.26 -3.24 18.16
CA ILE A 78 0.49 -3.12 16.73
C ILE A 78 1.48 -4.19 16.26
N ASP A 79 1.22 -4.77 15.10
CA ASP A 79 2.12 -5.75 14.49
C ASP A 79 2.04 -5.68 12.95
N SER A 80 3.09 -6.16 12.28
CA SER A 80 3.15 -6.27 10.83
C SER A 80 3.52 -7.68 10.41
N ILE A 81 2.65 -8.31 9.64
CA ILE A 81 2.83 -9.70 9.21
C ILE A 81 2.68 -9.83 7.70
N ALA A 82 3.29 -10.88 7.15
CA ALA A 82 2.93 -11.40 5.84
C ALA A 82 1.86 -12.47 6.02
N VAL A 83 0.72 -12.30 5.34
CA VAL A 83 -0.34 -13.29 5.24
C VAL A 83 -0.11 -14.08 3.96
N ILE A 84 0.24 -15.35 4.10
CA ILE A 84 0.22 -16.32 3.00
C ILE A 84 -1.04 -17.16 3.23
N PRO A 85 -1.97 -17.26 2.25
CA PRO A 85 -3.21 -17.99 2.45
C PRO A 85 -3.00 -19.41 3.00
N PRO A 86 -3.91 -19.92 3.86
CA PRO A 86 -5.21 -19.32 4.18
C PRO A 86 -5.17 -18.25 5.29
N PHE A 87 -4.16 -18.28 6.16
CA PHE A 87 -4.01 -17.33 7.25
C PHE A 87 -2.56 -17.24 7.73
N SER A 88 -2.26 -16.18 8.46
CA SER A 88 -1.06 -16.04 9.28
C SER A 88 -1.46 -15.61 10.70
N VAL A 89 -0.52 -15.69 11.62
CA VAL A 89 -0.74 -15.33 13.03
C VAL A 89 0.04 -14.07 13.34
N SER A 90 -0.64 -13.09 13.91
CA SER A 90 -0.02 -11.92 14.52
C SER A 90 0.06 -12.14 16.02
N ASP A 91 1.28 -12.03 16.56
CA ASP A 91 1.55 -12.08 17.99
C ASP A 91 1.57 -10.66 18.53
N MET A 92 0.55 -10.30 19.30
CA MET A 92 0.35 -8.96 19.81
C MET A 92 0.61 -8.91 21.31
N TYR A 93 1.38 -7.90 21.72
CA TYR A 93 1.72 -7.66 23.12
C TYR A 93 1.15 -6.33 23.58
N ILE A 94 0.47 -6.35 24.72
CA ILE A 94 -0.08 -5.17 25.39
C ILE A 94 0.68 -4.93 26.70
N ARG A 95 0.52 -3.75 27.32
CA ARG A 95 1.01 -3.49 28.68
C ARG A 95 0.06 -4.09 29.71
N GLU A 96 0.53 -4.21 30.95
CA GLU A 96 -0.30 -4.71 32.07
C GLU A 96 -1.47 -3.77 32.42
N ASP A 97 -1.36 -2.48 32.09
CA ASP A 97 -2.39 -1.46 32.34
C ASP A 97 -3.30 -1.19 31.14
N ASP A 98 -3.07 -1.85 30.00
CA ASP A 98 -3.91 -1.72 28.81
C ASP A 98 -5.20 -2.56 28.95
N GLY A 99 -6.26 -2.12 28.27
CA GLY A 99 -7.48 -2.92 28.13
C GLY A 99 -7.25 -4.20 27.30
N LYS A 100 -8.13 -5.18 27.47
CA LYS A 100 -8.11 -6.41 26.65
C LYS A 100 -8.36 -6.08 25.19
N ILE A 101 -7.77 -6.86 24.29
CA ILE A 101 -8.00 -6.69 22.85
C ILE A 101 -9.39 -7.23 22.49
N GLU A 102 -10.27 -6.35 22.01
CA GLU A 102 -11.62 -6.70 21.55
C GLU A 102 -11.74 -6.66 20.02
N GLU A 103 -10.97 -5.79 19.38
CA GLU A 103 -11.01 -5.59 17.93
C GLU A 103 -9.60 -5.42 17.37
N VAL A 104 -9.34 -5.99 16.19
CA VAL A 104 -8.11 -5.75 15.44
C VAL A 104 -8.46 -5.26 14.04
N LYS A 105 -7.89 -4.13 13.64
CA LYS A 105 -8.02 -3.56 12.29
C LYS A 105 -6.72 -3.80 11.54
N CYS A 106 -6.80 -4.40 10.35
CA CYS A 106 -5.65 -4.70 9.51
C CYS A 106 -5.73 -3.97 8.17
N TRP A 107 -4.67 -3.23 7.83
CA TRP A 107 -4.50 -2.56 6.55
C TRP A 107 -3.51 -3.32 5.68
N ILE A 108 -3.87 -3.53 4.41
CA ILE A 108 -2.94 -4.08 3.42
C ILE A 108 -1.92 -2.99 3.08
N THR A 109 -0.66 -3.26 3.35
CA THR A 109 0.45 -2.35 3.06
C THR A 109 1.07 -2.62 1.70
N SER A 110 1.06 -3.88 1.26
CA SER A 110 1.40 -4.26 -0.11
C SER A 110 0.87 -5.63 -0.49
N THR A 111 0.75 -5.86 -1.79
CA THR A 111 0.48 -7.17 -2.38
C THR A 111 1.76 -7.86 -2.82
N ARG A 112 1.69 -9.17 -3.08
CA ARG A 112 2.79 -9.89 -3.73
C ARG A 112 3.20 -9.28 -5.07
N SER A 113 2.24 -8.86 -5.89
CA SER A 113 2.52 -8.25 -7.21
C SER A 113 3.28 -6.93 -7.06
N GLU A 114 2.85 -6.08 -6.14
CA GLU A 114 3.50 -4.80 -5.83
C GLU A 114 4.91 -4.99 -5.26
N ASP A 115 5.10 -5.98 -4.40
CA ASP A 115 6.41 -6.30 -3.84
C ASP A 115 7.37 -6.83 -4.92
N LEU A 116 6.90 -7.72 -5.81
CA LEU A 116 7.72 -8.25 -6.93
C LEU A 116 8.07 -7.17 -7.96
N ALA A 117 7.15 -6.25 -8.24
CA ALA A 117 7.42 -5.12 -9.14
C ALA A 117 8.51 -4.18 -8.60
N LYS A 118 8.69 -4.15 -7.27
CA LYS A 118 9.72 -3.37 -6.57
C LYS A 118 10.98 -4.19 -6.25
N ASP A 119 11.04 -5.45 -6.69
CA ASP A 119 12.22 -6.28 -6.46
C ASP A 119 13.41 -5.70 -7.22
N TYR A 120 14.38 -5.19 -6.46
CA TYR A 120 15.61 -4.60 -6.98
C TYR A 120 16.62 -5.68 -7.37
N ILE A 121 16.40 -6.93 -6.97
CA ILE A 121 17.14 -8.08 -7.47
C ILE A 121 16.51 -8.44 -8.82
N ARG A 122 16.89 -7.67 -9.84
CA ARG A 122 16.65 -8.09 -11.22
C ARG A 122 17.49 -9.34 -11.43
N HIS A 123 16.82 -10.48 -11.52
CA HIS A 123 17.44 -11.66 -12.12
C HIS A 123 17.67 -11.29 -13.59
N ASP A 124 18.86 -10.78 -13.91
CA ASP A 124 19.30 -10.63 -15.28
C ASP A 124 19.27 -12.04 -15.90
N THR A 125 18.25 -12.30 -16.71
CA THR A 125 18.12 -13.50 -17.54
C THR A 125 19.03 -13.41 -18.75
#